data_AF-A0A0G8FD29-F1
#
_entry.id   AF-A0A0G8FD29-F1
#
_cell.length_a   1.000
_cell.length_b   1.000
_cell.length_c   1.000
_cell.angle_alpha   90.00
_cell.angle_beta   90.00
_cell.angle_gamma   90.00
#
_symmetry.space_group_name_H-M   'P 1'
#
loop_
_entity.id
_entity.type
_entity.pdbx_description
1 polymer ?
#
loop_
_entity_poly.entity_id
_entity_poly.type
_entity_poly.pdbx_seq_one_letter_code
_entity_poly.pdbx_strand_id
1 'polypeptide(L)' 'MDFSIVGKRVVSKVDNLRFYESPSWHDKDVAGSVGGLGFIIDAKIIVNGSYQYKVHNSHWQEFYITASDTYVNVR' A
#
# COMPACT_ATOMS: atom_id res chain seq x y z
N MET A 1 13.81 8.24 5.05
CA MET A 1 13.34 6.91 4.60
C MET A 1 13.43 5.99 5.79
N ASP A 2 12.32 5.38 6.18
CA ASP A 2 12.32 4.36 7.23
C ASP A 2 12.64 3.01 6.58
N PHE A 3 13.90 2.62 6.58
CA PHE A 3 14.32 1.35 5.99
C PHE A 3 13.79 0.14 6.76
N SER A 4 13.29 0.33 7.99
CA SER A 4 12.85 -0.78 8.85
C SER A 4 11.59 -1.48 8.36
N ILE A 5 10.88 -0.91 7.38
CA ILE A 5 9.65 -1.46 6.80
C ILE A 5 9.84 -2.03 5.39
N VAL A 6 10.96 -1.76 4.72
CA VAL A 6 11.20 -2.26 3.35
C VAL A 6 11.37 -3.78 3.40
N GLY A 7 10.76 -4.50 2.46
CA GLY A 7 10.73 -5.95 2.42
C GLY A 7 9.71 -6.61 3.36
N LYS A 8 9.06 -5.82 4.25
CA LYS A 8 7.97 -6.31 5.08
C LYS A 8 6.67 -6.39 4.30
N ARG A 9 5.73 -7.19 4.80
CA ARG A 9 4.41 -7.36 4.20
C ARG A 9 3.43 -6.37 4.81
N VAL A 10 2.74 -5.61 3.97
CA VAL A 10 1.55 -4.85 4.39
C VAL A 10 0.32 -5.76 4.33
N VAL A 11 -0.48 -5.75 5.39
CA VAL A 11 -1.70 -6.55 5.52
C VAL A 11 -2.86 -5.64 5.88
N SER A 12 -3.96 -5.73 5.13
CA SER A 12 -5.17 -4.96 5.43
C SER A 12 -5.81 -5.41 6.75
N LYS A 13 -6.32 -4.45 7.52
CA LYS A 13 -7.18 -4.66 8.71
C LYS A 13 -8.66 -4.70 8.37
N VAL A 14 -9.03 -4.17 7.20
CA VAL A 14 -10.42 -4.04 6.75
C VAL A 14 -10.61 -4.81 5.45
N ASP A 15 -11.85 -5.21 5.19
CA ASP A 15 -12.22 -5.76 3.89
C ASP A 15 -12.25 -4.65 2.82
N ASN A 16 -11.94 -5.02 1.58
CA ASN A 16 -11.99 -4.14 0.42
C ASN A 16 -11.15 -2.86 0.56
N LEU A 17 -9.98 -2.93 1.19
CA LEU A 17 -9.05 -1.80 1.24
C LEU A 17 -8.50 -1.52 -0.16
N ARG A 18 -8.69 -0.28 -0.65
CA ARG A 18 -8.26 0.12 -1.99
C ARG A 18 -6.73 0.19 -2.10
N PHE A 19 -6.24 -0.20 -3.26
CA PHE A 19 -4.88 0.09 -3.72
C PHE A 19 -4.93 0.73 -5.12
N TYR A 20 -3.87 1.44 -5.47
CA TYR A 20 -3.82 2.36 -6.60
C TYR A 20 -2.70 1.99 -7.58
N GLU A 21 -2.90 2.29 -8.86
CA GLU A 21 -1.90 2.08 -9.93
C GLU A 21 -0.86 3.21 -10.00
N SER A 22 -1.17 4.36 -9.40
CA SER A 22 -0.30 5.53 -9.35
C SER A 22 -0.30 6.13 -7.93
N PRO A 23 0.71 6.93 -7.55
CA PRO A 23 0.75 7.61 -6.26
C PRO A 23 -0.34 8.69 -6.21
N SER A 24 -1.55 8.29 -5.85
CA SER A 24 -2.78 9.08 -5.92
C SER A 24 -3.79 8.63 -4.87
N TRP A 25 -4.79 9.48 -4.64
CA TRP A 25 -5.98 9.18 -3.83
C TRP A 25 -7.28 9.26 -4.64
N HIS A 26 -7.21 9.53 -5.94
CA HIS A 26 -8.38 9.69 -6.79
C HIS A 26 -8.99 8.34 -7.17
N ASP A 27 -10.32 8.29 -7.29
CA ASP A 27 -11.05 7.07 -7.67
C ASP A 27 -10.63 6.51 -9.03
N LYS A 28 -10.23 7.39 -9.97
CA LYS A 28 -9.77 6.99 -11.31
C LYS A 28 -8.50 6.13 -11.29
N ASP A 29 -7.69 6.24 -10.24
CA ASP A 29 -6.39 5.58 -10.12
C ASP A 29 -6.49 4.30 -9.26
N VAL A 30 -7.71 3.88 -8.87
CA VAL A 30 -7.93 2.66 -8.08
C VAL A 30 -7.68 1.45 -8.96
N ALA A 31 -6.68 0.65 -8.63
CA ALA A 31 -6.34 -0.58 -9.32
C ALA A 31 -7.15 -1.78 -8.81
N GLY A 32 -7.64 -1.72 -7.58
CA GLY A 32 -8.46 -2.76 -6.98
C GLY A 32 -8.62 -2.62 -5.48
N SER A 33 -9.05 -3.71 -4.83
CA SER A 33 -9.16 -3.77 -3.38
C SER A 33 -8.66 -5.10 -2.83
N VAL A 34 -8.26 -5.11 -1.56
CA VAL A 34 -7.64 -6.26 -0.91
C VAL A 34 -8.25 -6.54 0.48
N GLY A 35 -8.42 -7.82 0.80
CA GLY A 35 -9.02 -8.31 2.05
C GLY A 35 -8.12 -9.31 2.79
N GLY A 36 -6.82 -9.02 2.90
CA GLY A 36 -5.89 -9.80 3.74
C GLY A 36 -4.76 -10.53 3.00
N LEU A 37 -4.78 -10.60 1.67
CA LEU A 37 -3.58 -10.91 0.87
C LEU A 37 -2.65 -9.69 0.88
N GLY A 38 -1.35 -9.89 1.07
CA GLY A 38 -0.42 -8.80 1.37
C GLY A 38 0.54 -8.49 0.23
N PHE A 39 0.93 -7.22 0.12
CA PHE A 39 1.99 -6.76 -0.77
C PHE A 39 3.30 -6.61 0.01
N ILE A 40 4.43 -6.65 -0.69
CA ILE A 40 5.75 -6.35 -0.10
C ILE A 40 6.03 -4.86 -0.26
N ILE A 41 6.49 -4.22 0.82
CA ILE A 41 6.77 -2.78 0.83
C ILE A 41 8.14 -2.50 0.22
N ASP A 42 8.16 -1.63 -0.79
CA ASP A 42 9.40 -1.12 -1.40
C ASP A 42 9.81 0.23 -0.83
N ALA A 43 8.83 1.08 -0.53
CA ALA A 43 9.08 2.40 0.05
C ALA A 43 7.84 2.96 0.77
N LYS A 44 8.06 3.93 1.66
CA LYS A 44 7.02 4.83 2.17
C LYS A 44 7.20 6.21 1.55
N ILE A 45 6.15 6.71 0.92
CA ILE A 45 6.12 7.98 0.19
C ILE A 45 5.02 8.90 0.72
N ILE A 46 5.11 10.21 0.44
CA ILE A 46 4.07 11.18 0.75
C ILE A 46 3.34 11.58 -0.53
N VAL A 47 2.01 11.52 -0.50
CA VAL A 47 1.11 11.84 -1.62
C VAL A 47 0.05 12.79 -1.09
N ASN A 48 0.03 14.03 -1.60
CA ASN A 48 -0.91 15.08 -1.19
C ASN A 48 -1.03 15.24 0.34
N GLY A 49 0.09 15.15 1.07
CA GLY A 49 0.14 15.32 2.53
C GLY A 49 -0.14 14.07 3.36
N SER A 50 -0.49 12.93 2.74
CA SER A 50 -0.71 11.65 3.44
C SER A 50 0.26 10.57 2.97
N TYR A 51 0.61 9.63 3.86
CA TYR A 51 1.56 8.57 3.51
C TYR A 51 0.92 7.40 2.77
N GLN A 52 1.63 6.90 1.75
CA GLN A 52 1.37 5.62 1.09
C GLN A 52 2.60 4.73 1.18
N TYR A 53 2.37 3.42 1.12
CA TYR A 53 3.41 2.46 0.77
C TYR A 53 3.40 2.24 -0.74
N LYS A 54 4.58 2.37 -1.36
CA LYS A 54 4.86 1.76 -2.66
C LYS A 54 5.13 0.29 -2.41
N VAL A 55 4.43 -0.58 -3.12
CA VAL A 55 4.43 -2.01 -2.87
C VAL A 55 4.47 -2.81 -4.16
N HIS A 56 4.87 -4.07 -4.10
CA HIS A 56 4.72 -5.01 -5.19
C HIS A 56 4.02 -6.31 -4.77
N ASN A 57 3.35 -6.95 -5.73
CA ASN A 57 2.76 -8.29 -5.56
C ASN A 57 3.76 -9.40 -5.95
N SER A 58 3.35 -10.67 -5.87
CA SER A 58 4.18 -11.83 -6.24
C SER A 58 4.61 -11.87 -7.72
N HIS A 59 4.00 -11.05 -8.57
CA HIS A 59 4.34 -10.88 -9.99
C HIS A 59 5.18 -9.63 -10.26
N TRP A 60 5.73 -8.99 -9.22
CA TRP A 60 6.52 -7.75 -9.30
C TRP A 60 5.75 -6.56 -9.89
N GLN A 61 4.42 -6.60 -9.87
CA GLN A 61 3.60 -5.46 -10.27
C GLN A 61 3.53 -4.46 -9.13
N GLU A 62 3.82 -3.20 -9.46
CA GLU A 62 3.86 -2.08 -8.54
C GLU A 62 2.46 -1.50 -8.29
N PHE A 63 2.19 -1.20 -7.03
CA PHE A 63 0.97 -0.53 -6.57
C PHE A 63 1.25 0.41 -5.41
N TYR A 64 0.22 1.14 -5.02
CA TYR A 64 0.25 2.08 -3.91
C TYR A 64 -0.92 1.81 -2.96
N ILE A 65 -0.65 1.79 -1.65
CA ILE A 65 -1.68 1.53 -0.62
C ILE A 65 -1.47 2.45 0.58
N THR A 66 -2.53 2.75 1.32
CA THR A 66 -2.43 3.62 2.50
C THR A 66 -1.41 3.11 3.51
N ALA A 67 -0.61 4.02 4.07
CA ALA A 67 0.31 3.71 5.17
C ALA A 67 -0.30 4.02 6.55
N SER A 68 -1.59 4.34 6.62
CA SER A 68 -2.29 4.60 7.88
C SER A 68 -2.46 3.30 8.67
N ASP A 69 -1.95 3.30 9.89
CA ASP A 69 -2.08 2.18 10.82
C ASP A 69 -3.54 1.83 11.14
N THR A 70 -4.49 2.76 11.00
CA THR A 70 -5.93 2.48 11.11
C THR A 70 -6.38 1.38 10.16
N TYR A 71 -5.82 1.31 8.95
CA TYR A 71 -6.26 0.41 7.89
C TYR A 71 -5.30 -0.74 7.62
N VAL A 72 -4.03 -0.61 7.96
CA VAL A 72 -3.01 -1.63 7.66
C VAL A 72 -2.13 -1.98 8.85
N ASN A 73 -1.59 -3.19 8.83
CA ASN A 73 -0.48 -3.62 9.67
C ASN A 73 0.73 -3.94 8.79
N VAL A 74 1.93 -3.67 9.29
CA VAL A 74 3.19 -4.11 8.69
C VAL A 74 3.71 -5.32 9.47
N ARG A 75 4.05 -6.42 8.78
CA ARG A 75 4.59 -7.65 9.36
C ARG A 75 5.92 -8.02 8.72
#